data_AF-A0A2D5BL61-F1
#
_entry.id   AF-A0A2D5BL61-F1
#
_cell.length_a   1.000
_cell.length_b   1.000
_cell.length_c   1.000
_cell.angle_alpha   90.00
_cell.angle_beta   90.00
_cell.angle_gamma   90.00
#
_symmetry.space_group_name_H-M   'P 1'
#
loop_
_entity.id
_entity.type
_entity.pdbx_description
1 polymer ?
#
loop_
_entity_poly.entity_id
_entity_poly.type
_entity_poly.pdbx_seq_one_letter_code
_entity_poly.pdbx_strand_id
1 'polypeptide(L)'
;MKMTLTLVLGLGLLIPLLAGCGLEAEPGAANEEPQATVSLCGGCGQFKGSEACCADEAALCSGCQLAKGSPGCCKMEKGADVALCSGCGQFKGSDVCCAADAEKCGTCDLAKGSPGCCKMPKK
;
A
#
# COMPACT_ATOMS: atom_id res chain seq x y z
N MET A 1 43.89 30.41 -56.47
CA MET A 1 43.00 29.79 -57.47
C MET A 1 41.59 29.75 -56.88
N LYS A 2 40.63 30.42 -57.57
CA LYS A 2 39.16 30.23 -57.64
C LYS A 2 38.42 29.68 -56.40
N MET A 3 37.58 30.49 -55.72
CA MET A 3 36.11 30.63 -55.89
C MET A 3 35.36 29.31 -55.59
N THR A 4 34.38 29.22 -54.69
CA THR A 4 32.98 29.73 -54.80
C THR A 4 32.29 29.35 -53.47
N LEU A 5 31.83 30.20 -52.53
CA LEU A 5 30.67 31.11 -52.49
C LEU A 5 29.36 30.56 -53.09
N THR A 6 28.46 29.98 -52.31
CA THR A 6 27.02 30.32 -52.41
C THR A 6 26.29 30.14 -51.08
N LEU A 7 25.87 31.29 -50.57
CA LEU A 7 24.97 31.58 -49.49
C LEU A 7 23.52 31.39 -49.99
N VAL A 8 22.68 30.67 -49.23
CA VAL A 8 21.21 30.87 -49.31
C VAL A 8 20.68 31.02 -47.89
N LEU A 9 20.63 32.27 -47.45
CA LEU A 9 19.73 32.76 -46.41
C LEU A 9 18.29 32.67 -46.93
N GLY A 10 17.37 32.24 -46.06
CA GLY A 10 15.92 32.35 -46.22
C GLY A 10 15.23 31.73 -45.01
N LEU A 11 15.06 32.45 -43.89
CA LEU A 11 13.96 33.39 -43.58
C LEU A 11 12.61 32.66 -43.39
N GLY A 12 12.16 32.58 -42.14
CA GLY A 12 10.87 31.99 -41.75
C GLY A 12 10.77 31.78 -40.23
N LEU A 13 10.75 32.82 -39.40
CA LEU A 13 9.57 33.61 -38.98
C LEU A 13 8.88 33.02 -37.72
N LEU A 14 9.01 33.78 -36.62
CA LEU A 14 8.16 33.90 -35.42
C LEU A 14 7.32 32.70 -34.95
N ILE A 15 7.62 32.20 -33.74
CA ILE A 15 6.61 31.65 -32.83
C ILE A 15 6.65 32.47 -31.53
N PRO A 16 5.53 33.10 -31.12
CA PRO A 16 5.48 33.99 -29.97
C PRO A 16 5.35 33.20 -28.67
N LEU A 17 6.31 33.34 -27.76
CA LEU A 17 6.16 32.95 -26.35
C LEU A 17 5.36 34.05 -25.63
N LEU A 18 4.06 34.09 -25.91
CA LEU A 18 3.07 34.81 -25.11
C LEU A 18 2.84 34.05 -23.79
N ALA A 19 2.93 34.80 -22.70
CA ALA A 19 2.50 34.40 -21.38
C ALA A 19 1.04 33.90 -21.38
N GLY A 20 0.83 32.69 -20.85
CA GLY A 20 -0.50 32.14 -20.60
C GLY A 20 -0.46 30.65 -20.29
N CYS A 21 -1.21 30.24 -19.25
CA CYS A 21 -1.41 28.89 -18.73
C CYS A 21 -0.24 28.34 -17.88
N GLY A 22 -0.44 27.82 -16.68
CA GLY A 22 -1.66 27.55 -15.95
C GLY A 22 -1.33 27.28 -14.49
N LEU A 23 -2.32 27.53 -13.64
CA LEU A 23 -2.39 27.06 -12.27
C LEU A 23 -2.46 25.53 -12.30
N GLU A 24 -1.31 24.87 -12.25
CA GLU A 24 -1.24 23.43 -11.99
C GLU A 24 -1.35 23.25 -10.48
N ALA A 25 -2.59 23.25 -10.00
CA ALA A 25 -2.94 22.58 -8.77
C ALA A 25 -2.60 21.09 -8.97
N GLU A 26 -1.40 20.69 -8.58
CA GLU A 26 -1.06 19.28 -8.41
C GLU A 26 -1.85 18.77 -7.20
N PRO A 27 -2.83 17.88 -7.37
CA PRO A 27 -3.49 17.24 -6.24
C PRO A 27 -2.48 16.30 -5.58
N GLY A 28 -2.08 16.66 -4.37
CA GLY A 28 -1.59 15.77 -3.33
C GLY A 28 -0.57 14.73 -3.82
N ALA A 29 0.71 15.10 -3.74
CA ALA A 29 1.74 14.14 -3.39
C ALA A 29 1.34 13.49 -2.05
N ALA A 30 0.56 12.41 -2.12
CA ALA A 30 0.45 11.46 -1.05
C ALA A 30 1.89 11.08 -0.71
N ASN A 31 2.31 11.46 0.50
CA ASN A 31 3.58 11.03 1.04
C ASN A 31 3.56 9.49 1.04
N GLU A 32 4.16 8.88 0.03
CA GLU A 32 4.63 7.51 0.08
C GLU A 32 5.87 7.49 0.96
N GLU A 33 5.66 7.72 2.26
CA GLU A 33 6.54 7.12 3.25
C GLU A 33 6.38 5.60 3.08
N PRO A 34 7.46 4.80 3.04
CA PRO A 34 7.35 3.35 3.01
C PRO A 34 6.61 2.88 4.27
N GLN A 35 5.29 2.79 4.17
CA GLN A 35 4.45 2.28 5.25
C GLN A 35 4.87 0.84 5.43
N ALA A 36 5.64 0.57 6.50
CA ALA A 36 6.11 -0.75 6.84
C ALA A 36 4.91 -1.70 6.81
N THR A 37 4.79 -2.48 5.74
CA THR A 37 3.65 -3.36 5.51
C THR A 37 3.81 -4.55 6.44
N VAL A 38 2.85 -4.71 7.33
CA VAL A 38 2.82 -5.86 8.22
C VAL A 38 2.16 -7.02 7.47
N SER A 39 2.91 -8.07 7.19
CA SER A 39 2.43 -9.23 6.43
C SER A 39 1.95 -10.36 7.35
N LEU A 40 0.84 -10.99 7.00
CA LEU A 40 0.39 -12.26 7.57
C LEU A 40 0.95 -13.41 6.73
N CYS A 41 1.42 -14.44 7.42
CA CYS A 41 1.89 -15.67 6.81
C CYS A 41 0.71 -16.47 6.23
N GLY A 42 0.78 -16.80 4.95
CA GLY A 42 -0.23 -17.61 4.26
C GLY A 42 -0.34 -19.04 4.81
N GLY A 43 0.70 -19.55 5.46
CA GLY A 43 0.71 -20.89 6.04
C GLY A 43 -0.07 -21.03 7.35
N CYS A 44 -0.07 -19.99 8.19
CA CYS A 44 -0.62 -20.08 9.55
C CYS A 44 -1.47 -18.86 9.99
N GLY A 45 -1.53 -17.78 9.21
CA GLY A 45 -2.31 -16.58 9.51
C GLY A 45 -1.71 -15.64 10.56
N GLN A 46 -0.54 -15.98 11.12
CA GLN A 46 0.20 -15.13 12.07
C GLN A 46 1.07 -14.10 11.35
N PHE A 47 1.56 -13.09 12.07
CA PHE A 47 2.50 -12.13 11.49
C PHE A 47 3.77 -12.81 11.02
N LYS A 48 4.12 -12.63 9.76
CA LYS A 48 5.28 -13.27 9.14
C LYS A 48 6.55 -12.78 9.85
N GLY A 49 7.38 -13.72 10.30
CA GLY A 49 8.61 -13.44 11.04
C GLY A 49 8.42 -13.16 12.54
N SER A 50 7.20 -13.21 13.07
CA SER A 50 6.99 -13.24 14.52
C SER A 50 7.36 -14.59 15.11
N GLU A 51 7.67 -14.65 16.41
CA GLU A 51 7.95 -15.92 17.12
C GLU A 51 6.78 -16.90 17.02
N ALA A 52 5.55 -16.39 16.92
CA ALA A 52 4.36 -17.21 16.79
C ALA A 52 4.06 -17.63 15.33
N CYS A 53 4.86 -17.19 14.36
CA CYS A 53 4.71 -17.56 12.96
C CYS A 53 5.04 -19.03 12.75
N CYS A 54 4.03 -19.83 12.36
CA CYS A 54 4.16 -21.27 12.15
C CYS A 54 4.72 -22.04 13.35
N ALA A 55 4.47 -21.56 14.58
CA ALA A 55 4.86 -22.30 15.78
C ALA A 55 4.19 -23.69 15.81
N ASP A 56 4.98 -24.74 16.06
CA ASP A 56 4.54 -26.15 15.99
C ASP A 56 3.39 -26.48 16.95
N GLU A 57 3.32 -25.79 18.09
CA GLU A 57 2.31 -26.00 19.14
C GLU A 57 1.02 -25.20 18.90
N ALA A 58 0.94 -24.43 17.80
CA ALA A 58 -0.23 -23.62 17.50
C ALA A 58 -1.43 -24.50 17.13
N ALA A 59 -2.47 -24.47 17.98
CA ALA A 59 -3.73 -25.15 17.67
C ALA A 59 -4.32 -24.65 16.35
N LEU A 60 -4.64 -25.55 15.42
CA LEU A 60 -5.25 -25.20 14.14
C LEU A 60 -6.76 -24.95 14.30
N CYS A 61 -7.27 -23.96 13.58
CA CYS A 61 -8.69 -23.71 13.45
C CYS A 61 -9.33 -24.77 12.55
N SER A 62 -10.35 -25.48 13.05
CA SER A 62 -11.07 -26.50 12.27
C SER A 62 -11.79 -25.95 11.03
N GLY A 63 -12.09 -24.65 10.98
CA GLY A 63 -12.82 -24.03 9.87
C GLY A 63 -11.94 -23.53 8.72
N CYS A 64 -10.73 -23.03 9.00
CA CYS A 64 -9.84 -22.43 7.99
C CYS A 64 -8.43 -23.02 7.95
N GLN A 65 -8.10 -23.96 8.84
CA GLN A 65 -6.79 -24.62 8.93
C GLN A 65 -5.58 -23.70 9.16
N LEU A 66 -5.82 -22.44 9.56
CA LEU A 66 -4.81 -21.50 10.07
C LEU A 66 -4.69 -21.61 11.59
N ALA A 67 -3.67 -21.01 12.19
CA ALA A 67 -3.50 -20.99 13.64
C ALA A 67 -4.71 -20.30 14.29
N LYS A 68 -5.35 -20.99 15.24
CA LYS A 68 -6.58 -20.54 15.90
C LYS A 68 -6.32 -19.24 16.66
N GLY A 69 -7.17 -18.25 16.42
CA GLY A 69 -7.05 -16.93 17.05
C GLY A 69 -5.98 -16.02 16.42
N SER A 70 -5.26 -16.49 15.40
CA SER A 70 -4.34 -15.65 14.64
C SER A 70 -5.06 -14.45 13.98
N PRO A 71 -4.34 -13.39 13.61
CA PRO A 71 -4.89 -12.28 12.82
C PRO A 71 -5.62 -12.75 11.56
N GLY A 72 -5.12 -13.79 10.89
CA GLY A 72 -5.70 -14.37 9.68
C GLY A 72 -6.80 -15.41 9.90
N CYS A 73 -6.98 -15.93 11.12
CA CYS A 73 -7.94 -16.99 11.43
C CYS A 73 -9.37 -16.63 10.96
N CYS A 74 -9.90 -17.40 10.01
CA CYS A 74 -11.21 -17.18 9.37
C CYS A 74 -11.38 -15.81 8.69
N LYS A 75 -10.28 -15.14 8.37
CA LYS A 75 -10.25 -13.83 7.69
C LYS A 75 -9.47 -13.87 6.38
N MET A 76 -8.63 -14.87 6.19
CA MET A 76 -7.91 -15.11 4.94
C MET A 76 -7.93 -16.60 4.59
N GLU A 77 -7.66 -16.90 3.32
CA GLU A 77 -7.45 -18.26 2.86
C GLU A 77 -6.01 -18.70 3.14
N LYS A 78 -5.83 -20.01 3.38
CA LYS A 78 -4.50 -20.60 3.54
C LYS A 78 -3.80 -20.67 2.19
N GLY A 79 -2.54 -20.25 2.15
CA GLY A 79 -1.69 -20.31 0.96
C GLY A 79 -0.79 -19.10 0.85
N ALA A 80 -1.30 -18.02 0.25
CA ALA A 80 -0.52 -16.82 -0.02
C ALA A 80 -0.41 -15.90 1.20
N ASP A 81 0.75 -15.25 1.36
CA ASP A 81 0.92 -14.20 2.34
C ASP A 81 0.06 -12.98 1.97
N VAL A 82 -0.50 -12.32 2.98
CA VAL A 82 -1.36 -11.14 2.77
C VAL A 82 -0.84 -9.96 3.57
N ALA A 83 -0.76 -8.79 2.93
CA ALA A 83 -0.36 -7.56 3.60
C ALA A 83 -1.54 -6.90 4.32
N LEU A 84 -1.30 -6.41 5.53
CA LEU A 84 -2.20 -5.50 6.22
C LEU A 84 -1.78 -4.05 5.98
N CYS A 85 -2.77 -3.18 5.88
CA CYS A 85 -2.57 -1.74 5.87
C CYS A 85 -2.24 -1.26 7.28
N SER A 86 -1.08 -0.62 7.43
CA SER A 86 -0.60 -0.17 8.75
C SER A 86 -1.43 0.97 9.35
N GLY A 87 -2.15 1.72 8.52
CA GLY A 87 -3.02 2.80 8.98
C GLY A 87 -4.42 2.36 9.47
N CYS A 88 -4.92 1.19 9.07
CA CYS A 88 -6.27 0.76 9.47
C CYS A 88 -6.39 -0.71 9.91
N GLY A 89 -5.34 -1.53 9.73
CA GLY A 89 -5.32 -2.95 10.11
C GLY A 89 -6.09 -3.89 9.18
N GLN A 90 -6.72 -3.38 8.13
CA GLN A 90 -7.42 -4.18 7.11
C GLN A 90 -6.45 -4.75 6.08
N PHE A 91 -6.90 -5.73 5.28
CA PHE A 91 -6.14 -6.22 4.15
C PHE A 91 -5.86 -5.09 3.15
N LYS A 92 -4.60 -4.87 2.83
CA LYS A 92 -4.18 -3.78 1.93
C LYS A 92 -4.79 -4.00 0.54
N GLY A 93 -5.45 -2.98 0.02
CA GLY A 93 -6.11 -3.04 -1.29
C GLY A 93 -7.49 -3.70 -1.30
N SER A 94 -8.02 -4.14 -0.15
CA SER A 94 -9.44 -4.52 -0.05
C SER A 94 -10.35 -3.30 -0.13
N ASP A 95 -11.61 -3.49 -0.54
CA ASP A 95 -12.62 -2.41 -0.59
C ASP A 95 -12.84 -1.70 0.75
N VAL A 96 -12.59 -2.41 1.85
CA VAL A 96 -12.73 -1.87 3.22
C VAL A 96 -11.42 -1.29 3.78
N CYS A 97 -10.33 -1.32 3.00
CA CYS A 97 -9.04 -0.75 3.39
C CYS A 97 -9.16 0.77 3.50
N CYS A 98 -8.93 1.31 4.71
CA CYS A 98 -9.02 2.73 4.98
C CYS A 98 -10.39 3.36 4.63
N ALA A 99 -11.47 2.56 4.67
CA ALA A 99 -12.82 3.08 4.50
C ALA A 99 -13.09 4.20 5.52
N ALA A 100 -13.60 5.35 5.04
CA ALA A 100 -13.79 6.55 5.85
C ALA A 100 -14.77 6.33 7.02
N ASP A 101 -15.79 5.50 6.79
CA ASP A 101 -16.83 5.19 7.77
C ASP A 101 -16.48 4.00 8.68
N ALA A 102 -15.24 3.49 8.62
CA ALA A 102 -14.83 2.37 9.45
C ALA A 102 -14.79 2.78 10.93
N GLU A 103 -15.59 2.10 11.77
CA GLU A 103 -15.56 2.32 13.22
C GLU A 103 -14.16 2.08 13.77
N LYS A 104 -13.59 3.08 14.46
CA LYS A 104 -12.26 3.00 15.05
C LYS A 104 -12.29 2.25 16.38
N CYS A 105 -11.27 1.43 16.62
CA CYS A 105 -11.08 0.77 17.89
C CYS A 105 -10.55 1.77 18.92
N GLY A 106 -11.31 2.00 20.01
CA GLY A 106 -10.90 2.92 21.08
C GLY A 106 -9.63 2.55 21.86
N THR A 107 -9.03 1.38 21.60
CA THR A 107 -7.79 0.92 22.27
C THR A 107 -6.55 1.03 21.37
N CYS A 108 -6.68 0.84 20.07
CA CYS A 108 -5.54 0.78 19.15
C CYS A 108 -5.65 1.70 17.92
N ASP A 109 -6.73 2.47 17.80
CA ASP A 109 -7.03 3.38 16.68
C ASP A 109 -7.11 2.76 15.28
N LEU A 110 -6.96 1.44 15.16
CA LEU A 110 -7.21 0.71 13.90
C LEU A 110 -8.72 0.49 13.69
N ALA A 111 -9.11 0.11 12.47
CA ALA A 111 -10.51 -0.25 12.20
C ALA A 111 -10.93 -1.42 13.10
N LYS A 112 -12.02 -1.26 13.84
CA LYS A 112 -12.51 -2.23 14.82
C LYS A 112 -12.88 -3.53 14.11
N GLY A 113 -12.43 -4.65 14.68
CA GLY A 113 -12.67 -5.97 14.09
C GLY A 113 -11.78 -6.30 12.89
N SER A 114 -10.95 -5.37 12.41
CA SER A 114 -9.96 -5.65 11.37
C SER A 114 -9.00 -6.80 11.77
N PRO A 115 -8.37 -7.49 10.81
CA PRO A 115 -7.32 -8.48 11.10
C PRO A 115 -6.23 -7.93 12.04
N GLY A 116 -5.87 -6.66 11.87
CA GLY A 116 -4.86 -5.98 12.67
C GLY A 116 -5.32 -5.40 14.01
N CYS A 117 -6.63 -5.26 14.24
CA CYS A 117 -7.20 -4.63 15.44
C CYS A 117 -6.65 -5.26 16.73
N CYS A 118 -5.96 -4.47 17.55
CA CYS A 118 -5.31 -4.87 18.80
C CYS A 118 -4.29 -6.01 18.67
N LYS A 119 -3.88 -6.36 17.45
CA LYS A 119 -2.95 -7.46 17.17
C LYS A 119 -1.69 -6.99 16.46
N MET A 120 -1.74 -5.91 15.69
CA MET A 120 -0.57 -5.41 14.98
C MET A 120 0.55 -5.02 15.95
N PRO A 121 1.80 -5.37 15.63
CA PRO A 121 2.96 -4.87 16.38
C PRO A 121 2.99 -3.35 16.27
N LYS A 122 3.11 -2.68 17.42
CA LYS A 122 3.37 -1.24 17.47
C LYS A 122 4.85 -1.04 17.13
N LYS A 123 5.14 -0.08 16.24
CA LYS A 123 6.51 0.41 16.04
C LYS A 123 7.01 1.11 17.30
#